data_AF-A0A151X3W4-F1
#
_entry.id   AF-A0A151X3W4-F1
#
_cell.length_a   1.000
_cell.length_b   1.000
_cell.length_c   1.000
_cell.angle_alpha   90.00
_cell.angle_beta   90.00
_cell.angle_gamma   90.00
#
_symmetry.space_group_name_H-M   'P 1'
#
loop_
_entity.id
_entity.type
_entity.pdbx_description
1 polymer ?
#
loop_
_entity_poly.entity_id
_entity_poly.type
_entity_poly.pdbx_seq_one_letter_code
_entity_poly.pdbx_strand_id
1 'polypeptide(L)' 'MVASKACPCGDPNQDINHIIFRCPISSPRATHLVSFCNTISAYSSLTPNDIFPLLKEPSPKLCRLLLAFIKSNNLII' A
#
# COMPACT_ATOMS: atom_id res chain seq x y z
N MET A 1 6.87 1.06 22.73
CA MET A 1 7.67 0.29 21.75
C MET A 1 6.85 -0.94 21.35
N VAL A 2 6.53 -1.14 20.07
CA VAL A 2 5.83 -2.36 19.63
C VAL A 2 6.86 -3.45 19.39
N ALA A 3 6.69 -4.61 20.02
CA ALA A 3 7.72 -5.66 20.12
C ALA A 3 7.87 -6.55 18.87
N SER A 4 7.27 -6.19 17.75
CA SER A 4 7.32 -6.94 16.50
C SER A 4 7.68 -6.02 15.33
N LYS A 5 8.61 -6.46 14.48
CA LYS A 5 8.82 -5.83 13.17
C LYS A 5 7.62 -6.20 12.29
N ALA A 6 6.68 -5.25 12.13
CA ALA A 6 5.42 -5.47 11.42
C ALA A 6 5.63 -6.05 10.00
N CYS A 7 6.68 -5.62 9.31
CA CYS A 7 7.23 -6.29 8.13
C CYS A 7 8.64 -6.85 8.42
N PRO A 8 8.93 -8.11 8.05
CA PRO A 8 10.26 -8.71 8.25
C PRO A 8 11.36 -8.14 7.34
N CYS A 9 11.04 -7.23 6.41
CA CYS A 9 12.01 -6.61 5.49
C CYS A 9 13.10 -5.76 6.19
N GLY A 10 12.85 -5.29 7.41
CA GLY A 10 13.81 -4.51 8.20
C GLY A 10 13.90 -3.01 7.90
N ASP A 11 13.06 -2.44 7.03
CA ASP A 11 12.98 -0.99 6.78
C ASP A 11 12.61 -0.22 8.06
N PRO A 12 13.25 0.90 8.41
CA PRO A 12 12.86 1.72 9.57
C PRO A 12 11.44 2.32 9.45
N ASN A 13 10.95 2.57 8.23
CA ASN A 13 9.61 3.11 7.99
C ASN A 13 8.66 1.95 7.64
N GLN A 14 7.78 1.63 8.57
CA GLN A 14 6.89 0.46 8.53
C GLN A 14 5.42 0.85 8.25
N ASP A 15 5.22 1.89 7.45
CA ASP A 15 3.88 2.39 7.10
C ASP A 15 3.27 1.67 5.89
N ILE A 16 2.02 1.99 5.57
CA ILE A 16 1.30 1.38 4.45
C ILE A 16 1.92 1.71 3.08
N ASN A 17 2.59 2.86 2.93
CA ASN A 17 3.31 3.22 1.70
C ASN A 17 4.55 2.36 1.50
N HIS A 18 5.27 2.05 2.58
CA HIS A 18 6.32 1.05 2.55
C HIS A 18 5.76 -0.30 2.08
N ILE A 19 4.71 -0.83 2.73
CA ILE A 19 4.15 -2.15 2.40
C ILE A 19 3.68 -2.23 0.93
N ILE A 20 3.05 -1.17 0.40
CA ILE A 20 2.50 -1.17 -0.97
C ILE A 20 3.59 -0.90 -2.03
N PHE A 21 4.41 0.14 -1.85
CA PHE A 21 5.26 0.66 -2.94
C PHE A 21 6.75 0.30 -2.80
N ARG A 22 7.26 0.04 -1.59
CA ARG A 22 8.72 0.02 -1.31
C ARG A 22 9.23 -1.32 -0.77
N CYS A 23 8.36 -2.08 -0.12
CA CYS A 23 8.72 -3.33 0.53
C CYS A 23 9.11 -4.40 -0.50
N PRO A 24 10.31 -4.98 -0.46
CA PRO A 24 10.74 -6.00 -1.41
C PRO A 24 9.94 -7.31 -1.31
N ILE A 25 9.23 -7.52 -0.20
CA ILE A 25 8.47 -8.75 0.08
C ILE A 25 7.04 -8.65 -0.47
N SER A 26 6.37 -7.50 -0.29
CA SER A 26 4.96 -7.32 -0.63
C SER A 26 4.70 -6.50 -1.89
N SER A 27 5.60 -5.60 -2.30
CA SER A 27 5.41 -4.79 -3.52
C SER A 27 5.23 -5.60 -4.81
N PRO A 28 5.82 -6.82 -5.00
CA PRO A 28 5.53 -7.63 -6.19
C PRO A 28 4.07 -8.08 -6.30
N ARG A 29 3.33 -8.11 -5.17
CA ARG A 29 1.89 -8.41 -5.11
C ARG A 29 1.02 -7.14 -5.20
N ALA A 30 1.62 -5.96 -5.13
CA ALA A 30 0.94 -4.68 -5.17
C ALA A 30 0.64 -4.19 -6.61
N THR A 31 1.15 -4.85 -7.66
CA THR A 31 1.10 -4.37 -9.06
C THR A 31 -0.28 -3.88 -9.51
N HIS A 32 -1.37 -4.60 -9.20
CA HIS A 32 -2.73 -4.17 -9.57
C HIS A 32 -3.24 -2.97 -8.75
N LEU A 33 -2.80 -2.84 -7.50
CA LEU A 33 -3.11 -1.71 -6.62
C LEU A 33 -2.31 -0.47 -7.05
N VAL A 34 -1.00 -0.61 -7.26
CA VAL A 34 -0.12 0.46 -7.76
C VAL A 34 -0.57 0.94 -9.15
N SER A 35 -0.94 0.02 -10.06
CA SER A 35 -1.49 0.36 -11.37
C SER A 35 -2.87 1.05 -11.30
N PHE A 36 -3.56 0.98 -10.17
CA PHE A 36 -4.83 1.67 -9.92
C PHE A 36 -4.67 2.99 -9.12
N CYS A 37 -3.58 3.15 -8.38
CA CYS A 37 -3.14 4.44 -7.85
C CYS A 37 -2.59 5.32 -9.01
N ASN A 38 -1.80 4.72 -9.91
CA ASN A 38 -1.69 5.16 -11.30
C ASN A 38 -3.05 4.98 -12.00
N THR A 39 -3.33 5.67 -13.11
CA THR A 39 -4.68 5.77 -13.75
C THR A 39 -5.73 6.51 -12.92
N ILE A 40 -5.73 6.42 -11.59
CA ILE A 40 -6.25 7.51 -10.73
C ILE A 40 -5.33 8.74 -10.80
N SER A 41 -4.07 8.59 -11.25
CA SER A 41 -3.04 9.63 -11.47
C SER A 41 -3.37 10.74 -12.49
N ALA A 42 -4.66 11.06 -12.70
CA ALA A 42 -5.11 12.44 -12.80
C ALA A 42 -5.02 13.20 -11.44
N TYR A 43 -4.80 12.48 -10.33
CA TYR A 43 -4.10 12.94 -9.12
C TYR A 43 -2.64 13.26 -9.52
N SER A 44 -2.34 14.40 -10.16
CA SER A 44 -2.31 15.75 -9.58
C SER A 44 -1.23 15.88 -8.50
N SER A 45 0.00 16.20 -8.95
CA SER A 45 1.14 16.85 -8.26
C SER A 45 1.52 16.44 -6.82
N LEU A 46 0.89 15.41 -6.26
CA LEU A 46 1.07 14.91 -4.91
C LEU A 46 2.15 13.84 -4.89
N THR A 47 2.79 13.70 -3.74
CA THR A 47 3.99 12.90 -3.51
C THR A 47 3.90 11.49 -4.12
N PRO A 48 4.81 11.10 -5.02
CA PRO A 48 4.79 9.77 -5.63
C PRO A 48 4.99 8.69 -4.56
N ASN A 49 4.33 7.55 -4.74
CA ASN A 49 4.30 6.44 -3.79
C ASN A 49 3.65 6.78 -2.43
N ASP A 50 2.65 7.67 -2.43
CA ASP A 50 1.80 7.95 -1.26
C ASP A 50 0.31 7.61 -1.54
N ILE A 51 -0.26 6.73 -0.71
CA ILE A 51 -1.67 6.35 -0.74
C ILE A 51 -2.53 7.18 0.22
N PHE A 52 -1.96 7.92 1.19
CA PHE A 52 -2.74 8.67 2.18
C PHE A 52 -3.75 9.65 1.57
N PRO A 53 -3.48 10.37 0.45
CA PRO A 53 -4.48 11.19 -0.23
C PRO A 53 -5.69 10.38 -0.72
N LEU A 54 -5.46 9.15 -1.21
CA LEU A 54 -6.48 8.23 -1.71
C LEU A 54 -7.30 7.58 -0.59
N LEU A 55 -6.75 7.51 0.62
CA LEU A 55 -7.45 7.01 1.81
C LEU A 55 -8.39 8.05 2.45
N LYS A 56 -8.30 9.33 2.09
CA LYS A 56 -9.22 10.38 2.58
C LYS A 56 -10.64 10.20 2.05
N GLU A 57 -10.77 9.83 0.78
CA GLU A 57 -12.05 9.52 0.12
C GLU A 57 -11.90 8.24 -0.73
N PRO A 58 -11.91 7.06 -0.09
CA PRO A 58 -11.51 5.82 -0.75
C PRO A 58 -12.62 5.28 -1.64
N SER A 59 -12.34 5.16 -2.95
CA SER A 59 -13.30 4.57 -3.88
C SER A 59 -13.60 3.09 -3.56
N PRO A 60 -14.80 2.57 -3.87
CA PRO A 60 -15.13 1.15 -3.67
C PRO A 60 -14.21 0.18 -4.44
N LYS A 61 -13.50 0.64 -5.48
CA LYS A 61 -12.47 -0.13 -6.18
C LYS A 61 -11.14 -0.12 -5.42
N LEU A 62 -10.77 1.00 -4.79
CA LEU A 62 -9.59 1.08 -3.91
C LEU A 62 -9.72 0.12 -2.73
N CYS A 63 -10.84 0.16 -2.00
CA CYS A 63 -11.08 -0.72 -0.84
C CYS A 63 -11.00 -2.21 -1.22
N ARG A 64 -11.54 -2.60 -2.37
CA ARG A 64 -11.46 -3.99 -2.87
C ARG A 64 -10.02 -4.40 -3.22
N LEU A 65 -9.25 -3.53 -3.86
CA LEU A 65 -7.85 -3.81 -4.20
C LEU A 65 -6.96 -3.85 -2.96
N LEU A 66 -7.17 -2.95 -1.98
CA LEU A 66 -6.51 -2.99 -0.68
C LEU A 66 -6.80 -4.29 0.06
N LEU A 67 -8.07 -4.69 0.17
CA LEU A 67 -8.46 -5.94 0.83
C LEU A 67 -7.86 -7.17 0.12
N ALA A 68 -7.86 -7.20 -1.21
CA ALA A 68 -7.23 -8.27 -1.99
C ALA A 68 -5.72 -8.30 -1.78
N PHE A 69 -5.05 -7.14 -1.73
CA PHE A 69 -3.62 -7.03 -1.47
C PHE A 69 -3.24 -7.49 -0.05
N ILE A 70 -3.99 -7.06 0.97
CA ILE A 70 -3.80 -7.45 2.38
C ILE A 70 -3.95 -8.97 2.52
N LYS A 71 -5.01 -9.55 1.91
CA LYS A 71 -5.21 -11.02 1.83
C LYS A 71 -4.03 -11.73 1.16
N SER A 72 -3.62 -11.27 -0.01
CA SER A 72 -2.52 -11.86 -0.78
C SER A 72 -1.15 -11.79 -0.08
N ASN A 73 -1.00 -10.96 0.95
CA ASN A 73 0.22 -10.86 1.76
C ASN A 73 0.08 -11.49 3.15
N ASN A 74 -1.06 -12.12 3.47
CA ASN A 74 -1.39 -12.64 4.81
C ASN A 74 -1.23 -11.58 5.92
N LEU A 75 -1.55 -10.32 5.62
CA LEU A 75 -1.46 -9.18 6.56
C LEU A 75 -2.77 -8.96 7.35
N ILE A 76 -3.65 -9.97 7.39
CA ILE A 76 -4.86 -9.93 8.21
C ILE A 76 -4.45 -10.28 9.65
N ILE A 77 -4.85 -9.40 10.57
CA ILE A 77 -4.81 -9.58 12.03
C ILE A 77 -6.12 -10.26 12.45
#